data_AF-C0ZW64-F1
#
_entry.id   AF-C0ZW64-F1
#
_cell.length_a   1.000
_cell.length_b   1.000
_cell.length_c   1.000
_cell.angle_alpha   90.00
_cell.angle_beta   90.00
_cell.angle_gamma   90.00
#
_symmetry.space_group_name_H-M   'P 1'
#
loop_
_entity.id
_entity.type
_entity.pdbx_description
1 polymer ?
#
loop_
_entity_poly.entity_id
_entity_poly.type
_entity_poly.pdbx_seq_one_letter_code
_entity_poly.pdbx_strand_id
1 'polypeptide(L)'
;MAATAAAPMGVGELSTVRFARRARRESPRTPGGEVTLQAPPEIPRVTPGNLLTKLLPVIMVVAMIGMVALMFSSGMARNPMSLLFPVMMMVSMLGMLAGGGRSGGARASEANEDRKDYLRYLDQIRSDVAATSGAQRAALEWSNPEPSQLWTLAGTVRMWERQITDSDYCHVRVGLGTQRLATRLVSPETGPVEDLEPVAAVSLRRFVRAHSVVKDLPTAVSLRGFAAMSIEGQRDSARALVRSMLMQLCTFHGPDTVQVAVVCGPDTEAEWEWVKWLPHVQHPESQDGAGTSRMVFGSYLEFESSLGETLSMRARFARNTPASAGVPHLVLVVDGGLLEGDTGLLSESGLDSVTVLDLCGFCPRLAAARGLRLVVGSDQIGAVSSAGVENFATPDAATTSLAQSFGRRIAPFRAASQNGVDATDDDRSLRTWSQMLGIGNVARFNPEHGWLPRQGRDRLRVPIGVGQDGNPVELDLKESAENGMGPHGLCIGATGSGKSEFLRTLVLGLIATHSPNALNLVLIDFKGGATFLGMECQFMHAKIPICARRSIPESQWTKQGKVWV
;
A
#
# COMPACT_ATOMS: atom_id res chain seq x y z
N MET A 1 5.71 -32.41 14.32
CA MET A 1 6.31 -32.15 15.65
C MET A 1 7.26 -30.97 15.47
N ALA A 2 7.09 -29.80 16.07
CA ALA A 2 6.26 -29.37 17.19
C ALA A 2 5.53 -28.06 16.81
N ALA A 3 4.22 -28.03 17.09
CA ALA A 3 3.41 -26.83 17.03
C ALA A 3 3.65 -26.05 18.34
N THR A 4 4.20 -24.84 18.24
CA THR A 4 4.34 -23.93 19.37
C THR A 4 2.96 -23.36 19.66
N ALA A 5 2.27 -23.95 20.64
CA ALA A 5 1.00 -23.45 21.13
C ALA A 5 1.19 -22.06 21.73
N ALA A 6 0.52 -21.06 21.16
CA ALA A 6 0.40 -19.74 21.76
C ALA A 6 -0.42 -19.87 23.06
N ALA A 7 0.16 -19.41 24.17
CA ALA A 7 -0.51 -19.37 25.46
C ALA A 7 -1.75 -18.44 25.39
N PRO A 8 -2.84 -18.77 26.09
CA PRO A 8 -4.03 -17.93 26.12
C PRO A 8 -3.71 -16.63 26.88
N MET A 9 -3.68 -15.51 26.15
CA MET A 9 -3.63 -14.17 26.72
C MET A 9 -4.88 -13.96 27.56
N GLY A 10 -4.67 -13.67 28.86
CA GLY A 10 -5.75 -13.36 29.80
C GLY A 10 -6.64 -12.24 29.26
N VAL A 11 -7.94 -12.49 29.28
CA VAL A 11 -9.00 -11.54 28.91
C VAL A 11 -9.07 -10.50 30.03
N GLY A 12 -8.26 -9.45 29.92
CA GLY A 12 -8.43 -8.19 30.65
C GLY A 12 -9.01 -7.15 29.70
N GLU A 13 -10.13 -6.53 30.10
CA GLU A 13 -10.91 -5.56 29.35
C GLU A 13 -10.08 -4.42 28.75
N LEU A 14 -9.73 -4.52 27.47
CA LEU A 14 -9.38 -3.38 26.63
C LEU A 14 -10.28 -3.42 25.40
N SER A 15 -11.30 -2.56 25.37
CA SER A 15 -12.24 -2.43 24.24
C SER A 15 -11.58 -1.96 22.94
N THR A 16 -10.34 -1.47 23.02
CA THR A 16 -9.55 -0.99 21.89
C THR A 16 -8.09 -1.41 22.00
N VAL A 17 -7.46 -1.66 20.85
CA VAL A 17 -6.07 -2.10 20.70
C VAL A 17 -5.31 -1.03 19.92
N ARG A 18 -4.20 -0.53 20.47
CA ARG A 18 -3.30 0.36 19.73
C ARG A 18 -2.60 -0.44 18.64
N PHE A 19 -2.66 0.06 17.41
CA PHE A 19 -1.99 -0.52 16.27
C PHE A 19 -0.79 0.34 15.88
N ALA A 20 0.41 -0.19 16.12
CA ALA A 20 1.65 0.40 15.64
C ALA A 20 1.88 -0.04 14.19
N ARG A 21 1.90 0.94 13.27
CA ARG A 21 2.22 0.70 11.86
C ARG A 21 3.65 0.20 11.74
N ARG A 22 3.86 -0.85 10.96
CA ARG A 22 5.20 -1.33 10.60
C ARG A 22 5.63 -0.73 9.28
N ALA A 23 6.92 -0.80 8.97
CA ALA A 23 7.43 -0.43 7.66
C ALA A 23 6.66 -1.17 6.56
N ARG A 24 6.23 -0.42 5.54
CA ARG A 24 5.49 -0.93 4.40
C ARG A 24 6.31 -2.03 3.71
N ARG A 25 5.66 -3.16 3.40
CA ARG A 25 6.29 -4.22 2.63
C ARG A 25 6.53 -3.78 1.20
N GLU A 26 7.66 -4.19 0.63
CA GLU A 26 7.92 -3.95 -0.78
C GLU A 26 6.81 -4.57 -1.65
N SER A 27 6.20 -3.73 -2.48
CA SER A 27 5.22 -4.19 -3.46
C SER A 27 5.93 -4.91 -4.60
N PRO A 28 5.29 -5.92 -5.22
CA PRO A 28 5.78 -6.50 -6.47
C PRO A 28 6.04 -5.40 -7.50
N ARG A 29 7.20 -5.45 -8.17
CA ARG A 29 7.56 -4.45 -9.17
C ARG A 29 6.82 -4.71 -10.47
N THR A 30 6.20 -3.67 -11.03
CA THR A 30 5.69 -3.71 -12.40
C THR A 30 6.88 -3.59 -13.36
N PRO A 31 7.04 -4.51 -14.34
CA PRO A 31 8.04 -4.35 -15.38
C PRO A 31 7.70 -3.12 -16.22
N GLY A 32 8.65 -2.19 -16.34
CA GLY A 32 8.52 -1.02 -17.21
C GLY A 32 9.43 -1.11 -18.43
N GLY A 33 9.24 -0.21 -19.39
CA GLY A 33 10.10 -0.07 -20.56
C GLY A 33 9.36 -0.22 -21.88
N GLU A 34 10.12 -0.25 -22.97
CA GLU A 34 9.61 -0.43 -24.32
C GLU A 34 10.23 -1.69 -24.93
N VAL A 35 9.40 -2.48 -25.61
CA VAL A 35 9.83 -3.66 -26.37
C VAL A 35 9.65 -3.33 -27.85
N THR A 36 10.76 -3.09 -28.53
CA THR A 36 10.80 -2.84 -29.98
C THR A 36 10.65 -4.16 -30.73
N LEU A 37 9.59 -4.31 -31.51
CA LEU A 37 9.36 -5.52 -32.29
C LEU A 37 10.17 -5.50 -33.59
N GLN A 38 10.64 -6.65 -34.05
CA GLN A 38 11.33 -6.77 -35.34
C GLN A 38 10.34 -6.62 -36.50
N ALA A 39 10.81 -6.05 -37.61
CA ALA A 39 10.03 -5.95 -38.84
C ALA A 39 9.77 -7.35 -39.45
N PRO A 40 8.62 -7.57 -40.08
CA PRO A 40 8.38 -8.78 -40.87
C PRO A 40 9.42 -8.93 -41.99
N PRO A 41 9.76 -10.18 -42.39
CA PRO A 41 10.67 -10.40 -43.51
C PRO A 41 10.08 -9.85 -44.82
N GLU A 42 10.95 -9.39 -45.72
CA GLU A 42 10.56 -8.93 -47.06
C GLU A 42 10.32 -10.11 -48.01
N ILE A 43 9.44 -9.92 -48.99
CA ILE A 43 9.22 -10.89 -50.06
C ILE A 43 10.46 -10.90 -50.95
N PRO A 44 11.06 -12.07 -51.24
CA PRO A 44 12.18 -12.16 -52.16
C PRO A 44 11.80 -11.59 -53.54
N ARG A 45 12.44 -10.50 -53.96
CA ARG A 45 12.16 -9.87 -55.25
C ARG A 45 12.40 -10.86 -56.37
N VAL A 46 11.37 -11.07 -57.20
CA VAL A 46 11.47 -11.93 -58.38
C VAL A 46 12.37 -11.22 -59.39
N THR A 47 13.67 -11.51 -59.38
CA THR A 47 14.55 -11.14 -60.48
C THR A 47 14.06 -11.91 -61.71
N PRO A 48 13.54 -11.23 -62.76
CA PRO A 48 13.13 -11.94 -63.97
C PRO A 48 14.36 -12.63 -64.51
N GLY A 49 14.35 -13.97 -64.51
CA GLY A 49 15.48 -14.75 -65.01
C GLY A 49 15.84 -14.29 -66.42
N ASN A 50 17.14 -14.09 -66.68
CA ASN A 50 17.64 -13.55 -67.93
C ASN A 50 16.92 -14.22 -69.10
N LEU A 51 16.27 -13.44 -69.98
CA LEU A 51 15.63 -13.95 -71.19
C LEU A 51 16.58 -14.87 -71.97
N LEU A 52 17.88 -14.57 -71.94
CA LEU A 52 18.96 -15.39 -72.47
C LEU A 52 18.99 -16.82 -71.89
N THR A 53 18.82 -17.01 -70.58
CA THR A 53 18.77 -18.33 -69.91
C THR A 53 17.50 -19.12 -70.24
N LYS A 54 16.38 -18.44 -70.52
CA LYS A 54 15.15 -19.07 -71.00
C LYS A 54 15.19 -19.39 -72.50
N LEU A 55 15.93 -18.61 -73.29
CA LEU A 55 16.15 -18.82 -74.71
C LEU A 55 17.33 -19.75 -75.02
N LEU A 56 18.26 -19.97 -74.09
CA LEU A 56 19.42 -20.86 -74.27
C LEU A 56 19.03 -22.26 -74.77
N PRO A 57 17.98 -22.94 -74.24
CA PRO A 57 17.55 -24.23 -74.76
C PRO A 57 17.03 -24.16 -76.19
N VAL A 58 16.33 -23.07 -76.55
CA VAL A 58 15.81 -22.86 -77.91
C VAL A 58 16.96 -22.58 -78.88
N ILE A 59 17.92 -21.73 -78.49
CA ILE A 59 19.13 -21.44 -79.27
C ILE A 59 19.95 -22.71 -79.50
N MET A 60 20.09 -23.55 -78.47
CA MET A 60 20.80 -24.83 -78.57
C MET A 60 20.07 -25.86 -79.45
N VAL A 61 18.73 -25.91 -79.42
CA VAL A 61 17.94 -26.77 -80.31
C VAL A 61 18.05 -26.30 -81.77
N VAL A 62 18.00 -24.99 -82.01
CA VAL A 62 18.22 -24.41 -83.35
C VAL A 62 19.66 -24.69 -83.83
N ALA A 63 20.66 -24.55 -82.97
CA ALA A 63 22.05 -24.89 -83.28
C ALA A 63 22.24 -26.39 -83.56
N MET A 64 21.54 -27.26 -82.82
CA MET A 64 21.54 -28.71 -83.07
C MET A 64 20.98 -29.04 -84.45
N ILE A 65 19.81 -28.48 -84.80
CA ILE A 65 19.18 -28.68 -86.11
C ILE A 65 20.09 -28.14 -87.22
N GLY A 66 20.68 -26.96 -87.03
CA GLY A 66 21.63 -26.35 -87.97
C GLY A 66 22.88 -27.21 -88.19
N MET A 67 23.47 -27.76 -87.13
CA MET A 67 24.66 -28.61 -87.20
C MET A 67 24.38 -29.97 -87.85
N VAL A 68 23.23 -30.60 -87.55
CA VAL A 68 22.80 -31.84 -88.21
C VAL A 68 22.59 -31.61 -89.71
N ALA A 69 21.92 -30.52 -90.09
CA ALA A 69 21.74 -30.16 -91.50
C ALA A 69 23.08 -29.93 -92.23
N LEU A 70 24.03 -29.25 -91.59
CA LEU A 70 25.39 -29.03 -92.12
C LEU A 70 26.19 -30.34 -92.25
N MET A 71 26.05 -31.28 -91.31
CA MET A 71 26.69 -32.60 -91.40
C MET A 71 26.21 -33.42 -92.61
N PHE A 72 24.92 -33.30 -92.95
CA PHE A 72 24.36 -33.95 -94.14
C PHE A 72 24.76 -33.25 -95.45
N SER A 73 24.90 -31.92 -95.44
CA SER A 73 25.29 -31.15 -96.64
C SER A 73 26.79 -31.15 -96.92
N SER A 74 27.65 -31.25 -95.89
CA SER A 74 29.12 -31.18 -96.02
C SER A 74 29.80 -32.53 -96.23
N GLY A 75 29.04 -33.64 -96.27
CA GLY A 75 29.59 -34.98 -96.53
C GLY A 75 30.35 -35.61 -95.35
N MET A 76 30.33 -35.00 -94.18
CA MET A 76 31.06 -35.43 -92.97
C MET A 76 30.36 -36.55 -92.17
N ALA A 77 29.21 -37.02 -92.66
CA ALA A 77 28.39 -38.09 -92.07
C ALA A 77 28.95 -39.52 -92.27
N ARG A 78 30.08 -39.69 -92.97
CA ARG A 78 30.69 -41.02 -93.21
C ARG A 78 31.54 -41.57 -92.07
N ASN A 79 31.88 -40.76 -91.06
CA ASN A 79 32.70 -41.21 -89.93
C ASN A 79 31.81 -41.48 -88.69
N PRO A 80 31.71 -42.71 -88.16
CA PRO A 80 30.86 -43.03 -87.01
C PRO A 80 31.20 -42.21 -85.74
N MET A 81 32.42 -41.65 -85.65
CA MET A 81 32.81 -40.74 -84.56
C MET A 81 32.16 -39.34 -84.65
N SER A 82 31.74 -38.87 -85.83
CA SER A 82 31.10 -37.55 -85.97
C SER A 82 29.64 -37.53 -85.49
N LEU A 83 29.00 -38.70 -85.40
CA LEU A 83 27.63 -38.88 -84.87
C LEU A 83 27.57 -38.87 -83.33
N LEU A 84 28.70 -38.93 -82.63
CA LEU A 84 28.75 -38.92 -81.16
C LEU A 84 28.49 -37.52 -80.58
N PHE A 85 28.88 -36.46 -81.30
CA PHE A 85 28.83 -35.08 -80.82
C PHE A 85 27.39 -34.57 -80.61
N PRO A 86 26.42 -34.78 -81.52
CA PRO A 86 25.03 -34.40 -81.29
C PRO A 86 24.38 -35.17 -80.12
N VAL A 87 24.75 -36.44 -79.93
CA VAL A 87 24.22 -37.29 -78.84
C VAL A 87 24.72 -36.82 -77.48
N MET A 88 26.02 -36.50 -77.35
CA MET A 88 26.60 -35.92 -76.14
C MET A 88 25.95 -34.57 -75.77
N MET A 89 25.68 -33.73 -76.76
CA MET A 89 25.00 -32.45 -76.55
C MET A 89 23.56 -32.64 -76.04
N MET A 90 22.86 -33.67 -76.54
CA MET A 90 21.51 -34.04 -76.10
C MET A 90 21.49 -34.55 -74.65
N VAL A 91 22.46 -35.39 -74.26
CA VAL A 91 22.61 -35.87 -72.88
C VAL A 91 22.96 -34.71 -71.93
N SER A 92 23.83 -33.79 -72.37
CA SER A 92 24.14 -32.57 -71.61
C SER A 92 22.93 -31.64 -71.46
N MET A 93 22.07 -31.55 -72.48
CA MET A 93 20.83 -30.77 -72.43
C MET A 93 19.84 -31.37 -71.42
N LEU A 94 19.67 -32.70 -71.42
CA LEU A 94 18.85 -33.41 -70.44
C LEU A 94 19.38 -33.22 -69.01
N GLY A 95 20.70 -33.28 -68.82
CA GLY A 95 21.34 -33.00 -67.53
C GLY A 95 21.11 -31.56 -67.05
N MET A 96 21.17 -30.58 -67.95
CA MET A 96 20.96 -29.16 -67.62
C MET A 96 19.48 -28.83 -67.36
N LEU A 97 18.54 -29.41 -68.11
CA LEU A 97 17.09 -29.28 -67.87
C LEU A 97 16.66 -29.95 -66.56
N ALA A 98 17.23 -31.13 -66.24
CA ALA A 98 16.98 -31.81 -64.97
C ALA A 98 17.57 -31.03 -63.76
N GLY A 99 18.68 -30.31 -63.95
CA GLY A 99 19.27 -29.44 -62.92
C GLY A 99 18.60 -28.06 -62.78
N GLY A 100 18.10 -27.49 -63.88
CA GLY A 100 17.55 -26.13 -63.94
C GLY A 100 16.16 -25.96 -63.32
N GLY A 101 15.38 -27.04 -63.20
CA GLY A 101 14.04 -27.00 -62.58
C GLY A 101 14.03 -26.89 -61.05
N ARG A 102 15.20 -26.99 -60.40
CA ARG A 102 15.32 -27.04 -58.93
C ARG A 102 15.31 -25.68 -58.22
N SER A 103 15.49 -24.56 -58.93
CA SER A 103 15.64 -23.25 -58.28
C SER A 103 14.32 -22.63 -57.79
N GLY A 104 13.17 -23.04 -58.35
CA GLY A 104 11.85 -22.55 -57.95
C GLY A 104 11.40 -23.05 -56.57
N GLY A 105 11.70 -24.31 -56.23
CA GLY A 105 11.34 -24.91 -54.94
C GLY A 105 12.17 -24.36 -53.76
N ALA A 106 13.45 -24.05 -54.00
CA ALA A 106 14.36 -23.55 -52.99
C ALA A 106 13.94 -22.17 -52.43
N ARG A 107 13.37 -21.29 -53.27
CA ARG A 107 12.91 -19.94 -52.85
C ARG A 107 11.59 -19.97 -52.08
N ALA A 108 10.69 -20.88 -52.45
CA ALA A 108 9.45 -21.09 -51.71
C ALA A 108 9.72 -21.72 -50.33
N SER A 109 10.72 -22.59 -50.22
CA SER A 109 11.13 -23.14 -48.92
C SER A 109 11.80 -22.09 -48.03
N GLU A 110 12.66 -21.24 -48.59
CA GLU A 110 13.33 -20.14 -47.86
C GLU A 110 12.32 -19.16 -47.26
N ALA A 111 11.37 -18.65 -48.07
CA ALA A 111 10.32 -17.77 -47.57
C ALA A 111 9.41 -18.43 -46.51
N ASN A 112 9.23 -19.76 -46.58
CA ASN A 112 8.46 -20.50 -45.58
C ASN A 112 9.27 -20.71 -44.28
N GLU A 113 10.58 -20.86 -44.38
CA GLU A 113 11.49 -20.92 -43.24
C GLU A 113 11.55 -19.58 -42.50
N ASP A 114 11.72 -18.47 -43.23
CA ASP A 114 11.68 -17.10 -42.68
C ASP A 114 10.35 -16.82 -41.96
N ARG A 115 9.23 -17.21 -42.58
CA ARG A 115 7.91 -17.09 -41.95
C ARG A 115 7.84 -17.90 -40.65
N LYS A 116 8.35 -19.14 -40.66
CA LYS A 116 8.32 -20.02 -39.49
C LYS A 116 9.19 -19.46 -38.36
N ASP A 117 10.34 -18.88 -38.69
CA ASP A 117 11.24 -18.24 -37.73
C ASP A 117 10.61 -16.98 -37.13
N TYR A 118 9.98 -16.14 -37.96
CA TYR A 118 9.28 -14.95 -37.51
C TYR A 118 8.09 -15.28 -36.59
N LEU A 119 7.30 -16.32 -36.92
CA LEU A 119 6.22 -16.77 -36.05
C LEU A 119 6.74 -17.34 -34.73
N ARG A 120 7.87 -18.07 -34.74
CA ARG A 120 8.55 -18.51 -33.51
C ARG A 120 9.02 -17.34 -32.66
N TYR A 121 9.55 -16.29 -33.29
CA TYR A 121 9.89 -15.04 -32.60
C TYR A 121 8.66 -14.40 -31.93
N LEU A 122 7.53 -14.27 -32.65
CA LEU A 122 6.29 -13.74 -32.06
C LEU A 122 5.76 -14.62 -30.91
N ASP A 123 5.89 -15.95 -31.00
CA ASP A 123 5.52 -16.86 -29.92
C ASP A 123 6.41 -16.68 -28.68
N GLN A 124 7.70 -16.42 -28.84
CA GLN A 124 8.60 -16.11 -27.73
C GLN A 124 8.20 -14.80 -27.06
N ILE A 125 8.00 -13.74 -27.85
CA ILE A 125 7.55 -12.44 -27.32
C ILE A 125 6.17 -12.57 -26.66
N ARG A 126 5.28 -13.44 -27.15
CA ARG A 126 4.00 -13.73 -26.49
C ARG A 126 4.21 -14.24 -25.06
N SER A 127 5.17 -15.13 -24.85
CA SER A 127 5.50 -15.65 -23.52
C SER A 127 6.00 -14.55 -22.60
N ASP A 128 6.85 -13.66 -23.11
CA ASP A 128 7.40 -12.52 -22.36
C ASP A 128 6.31 -11.50 -21.99
N VAL A 129 5.39 -11.24 -22.92
CA VAL A 129 4.21 -10.40 -22.67
C VAL A 129 3.29 -11.05 -21.64
N ALA A 130 3.08 -12.37 -21.70
CA ALA A 130 2.25 -13.07 -20.71
C ALA A 130 2.86 -12.98 -19.31
N ALA A 131 4.19 -13.15 -19.19
CA ALA A 131 4.91 -12.98 -17.93
C ALA A 131 4.79 -11.53 -17.41
N THR A 132 4.97 -10.54 -18.30
CA THR A 132 4.85 -9.12 -17.96
C THR A 132 3.44 -8.75 -17.52
N SER A 133 2.42 -9.23 -18.23
CA SER A 133 1.00 -9.07 -17.87
C SER A 133 0.69 -9.69 -16.51
N GLY A 134 1.22 -10.90 -16.23
CA GLY A 134 1.11 -11.54 -14.92
C GLY A 134 1.75 -10.73 -13.79
N ALA A 135 2.96 -10.20 -14.00
CA ALA A 135 3.64 -9.35 -13.04
C ALA A 135 2.90 -8.01 -12.81
N GLN A 136 2.39 -7.40 -13.89
CA GLN A 136 1.56 -6.19 -13.82
C GLN A 136 0.28 -6.43 -13.01
N ARG A 137 -0.42 -7.54 -13.26
CA ARG A 137 -1.60 -7.95 -12.49
C ARG A 137 -1.28 -8.15 -11.02
N ALA A 138 -0.24 -8.92 -10.71
CA ALA A 138 0.16 -9.19 -9.33
C ALA A 138 0.50 -7.91 -8.54
N ALA A 139 1.18 -6.95 -9.18
CA ALA A 139 1.49 -5.67 -8.56
C ALA A 139 0.23 -4.81 -8.32
N LEU A 140 -0.69 -4.75 -9.29
CA LEU A 140 -1.94 -4.00 -9.16
C LEU A 140 -2.89 -4.63 -8.15
N GLU A 141 -3.01 -5.96 -8.12
CA GLU A 141 -3.81 -6.71 -7.13
C GLU A 141 -3.20 -6.62 -5.73
N TRP A 142 -1.87 -6.59 -5.62
CA TRP A 142 -1.21 -6.32 -4.34
C TRP A 142 -1.64 -4.98 -3.79
N SER A 143 -1.49 -3.90 -4.56
CA SER A 143 -1.84 -2.56 -4.10
C SER A 143 -3.35 -2.37 -3.95
N ASN A 144 -4.15 -2.95 -4.85
CA ASN A 144 -5.59 -2.78 -4.94
C ASN A 144 -6.33 -4.14 -4.98
N PRO A 145 -6.35 -4.88 -3.84
CA PRO A 145 -7.00 -6.18 -3.78
C PRO A 145 -8.51 -6.09 -3.97
N GLU A 146 -9.14 -7.24 -4.14
CA GLU A 146 -10.60 -7.34 -4.29
C GLU A 146 -11.31 -6.96 -2.97
N PRO A 147 -12.44 -6.21 -3.01
CA PRO A 147 -13.14 -5.77 -1.80
C PRO A 147 -13.57 -6.90 -0.86
N SER A 148 -13.90 -8.07 -1.41
CA SER A 148 -14.27 -9.28 -0.67
C SER A 148 -13.15 -9.83 0.22
N GLN A 149 -11.89 -9.45 -0.03
CA GLN A 149 -10.71 -9.91 0.70
C GLN A 149 -10.23 -8.91 1.77
N LEU A 150 -10.72 -7.67 1.77
CA LEU A 150 -10.19 -6.60 2.62
C LEU A 150 -10.29 -6.87 4.12
N TRP A 151 -11.36 -7.54 4.56
CA TRP A 151 -11.53 -7.91 5.96
C TRP A 151 -10.44 -8.86 6.49
N THR A 152 -9.77 -9.60 5.60
CA THR A 152 -8.65 -10.49 5.96
C THR A 152 -7.37 -9.72 6.27
N LEU A 153 -7.22 -8.50 5.74
CA LEU A 153 -6.05 -7.64 5.95
C LEU A 153 -6.10 -6.90 7.28
N ALA A 154 -7.29 -6.76 7.88
CA ALA A 154 -7.45 -6.09 9.17
C ALA A 154 -6.66 -6.81 10.28
N GLY A 155 -5.81 -6.04 10.98
CA GLY A 155 -4.91 -6.54 12.03
C GLY A 155 -3.61 -7.17 11.51
N THR A 156 -3.42 -7.29 10.19
CA THR A 156 -2.16 -7.73 9.59
C THR A 156 -1.18 -6.57 9.44
N VAL A 157 0.07 -6.87 9.07
CA VAL A 157 1.10 -5.85 8.78
C VAL A 157 0.77 -4.95 7.58
N ARG A 158 -0.21 -5.33 6.76
CA ARG A 158 -0.65 -4.56 5.58
C ARG A 158 -1.77 -3.57 5.91
N MET A 159 -2.36 -3.65 7.10
CA MET A 159 -3.34 -2.67 7.55
C MET A 159 -2.64 -1.33 7.77
N TRP A 160 -3.22 -0.27 7.22
CA TRP A 160 -2.71 1.11 7.34
C TRP A 160 -1.27 1.28 6.83
N GLU A 161 -0.88 0.53 5.79
CA GLU A 161 0.47 0.54 5.24
C GLU A 161 0.79 1.78 4.38
N ARG A 162 -0.22 2.46 3.82
CA ARG A 162 -0.02 3.62 2.93
C ARG A 162 0.17 4.91 3.72
N GLN A 163 1.26 5.62 3.42
CA GLN A 163 1.60 6.90 4.03
C GLN A 163 1.30 8.07 3.11
N ILE A 164 1.27 9.26 3.71
CA ILE A 164 1.04 10.55 3.03
C ILE A 164 2.06 10.79 1.90
N THR A 165 3.28 10.27 2.04
CA THR A 165 4.39 10.39 1.08
C THR A 165 4.30 9.41 -0.08
N ASP A 166 3.46 8.38 0.02
CA ASP A 166 3.38 7.34 -0.99
C ASP A 166 2.59 7.81 -2.22
N SER A 167 2.98 7.34 -3.41
CA SER A 167 2.32 7.71 -4.66
C SER A 167 0.87 7.22 -4.74
N ASP A 168 0.53 6.14 -4.03
CA ASP A 168 -0.80 5.55 -3.96
C ASP A 168 -1.63 6.00 -2.73
N TYR A 169 -1.18 7.06 -2.04
CA TYR A 169 -1.94 7.71 -0.98
C TYR A 169 -3.31 8.17 -1.51
N CYS A 170 -4.38 7.85 -0.77
CA CYS A 170 -5.77 8.12 -1.15
C CYS A 170 -6.19 7.61 -2.55
N HIS A 171 -5.50 6.59 -3.08
CA HIS A 171 -5.97 5.88 -4.27
C HIS A 171 -6.96 4.80 -3.89
N VAL A 172 -8.11 4.79 -4.56
CA VAL A 172 -9.20 3.87 -4.24
C VAL A 172 -9.61 3.11 -5.49
N ARG A 173 -9.66 1.79 -5.38
CA ARG A 173 -10.11 0.89 -6.45
C ARG A 173 -11.61 1.12 -6.71
N VAL A 174 -11.97 1.31 -7.97
CA VAL A 174 -13.36 1.50 -8.40
C VAL A 174 -13.91 0.33 -9.21
N GLY A 175 -13.03 -0.56 -9.68
CA GLY A 175 -13.43 -1.68 -10.52
C GLY A 175 -12.29 -2.37 -11.23
N LEU A 176 -12.66 -3.30 -12.10
CA LEU A 176 -11.75 -4.00 -13.02
C LEU A 176 -11.85 -3.38 -14.40
N GLY A 177 -10.76 -2.77 -14.85
CA GLY A 177 -10.70 -2.08 -16.12
C GLY A 177 -9.65 -2.67 -17.05
N THR A 178 -9.57 -2.04 -18.22
CA THR A 178 -8.62 -2.39 -19.25
C THR A 178 -7.48 -1.37 -19.26
N GLN A 179 -6.23 -1.82 -19.07
CA GLN A 179 -5.06 -0.93 -19.04
C GLN A 179 -4.05 -1.35 -20.10
N ARG A 180 -3.17 -0.42 -20.50
CA ARG A 180 -2.06 -0.74 -21.39
C ARG A 180 -1.07 -1.67 -20.70
N LEU A 181 -0.43 -2.54 -21.49
CA LEU A 181 0.67 -3.37 -21.00
C LEU A 181 1.78 -2.48 -20.43
N ALA A 182 2.31 -2.84 -19.26
CA ALA A 182 3.32 -2.04 -18.58
C ALA A 182 4.61 -1.85 -19.41
N THR A 183 5.00 -2.87 -20.18
CA THR A 183 5.98 -2.74 -21.27
C THR A 183 5.28 -2.34 -22.55
N ARG A 184 5.57 -1.16 -23.09
CA ARG A 184 4.95 -0.70 -24.33
C ARG A 184 5.52 -1.49 -25.52
N LEU A 185 4.64 -2.12 -26.29
CA LEU A 185 5.01 -2.74 -27.57
C LEU A 185 5.15 -1.63 -28.63
N VAL A 186 6.36 -1.42 -29.13
CA VAL A 186 6.65 -0.44 -30.18
C VAL A 186 6.70 -1.18 -31.52
N SER A 187 5.78 -0.80 -32.41
CA SER A 187 5.78 -1.31 -33.79
C SER A 187 7.01 -0.78 -34.54
N PRO A 188 7.72 -1.62 -35.31
CA PRO A 188 8.86 -1.20 -36.11
C PRO A 188 8.44 -0.28 -37.24
N GLU A 189 9.37 0.57 -37.67
CA GLU A 189 9.27 1.24 -38.97
C GLU A 189 9.50 0.20 -40.07
N THR A 190 8.50 0.01 -40.93
CA THR A 190 8.56 -0.94 -42.04
C THR A 190 8.56 -0.20 -43.38
N GLY A 191 9.18 -0.81 -44.39
CA GLY A 191 9.01 -0.39 -45.79
C GLY A 191 7.55 -0.51 -46.29
N PRO A 192 7.32 -0.32 -47.60
CA PRO A 192 6.00 -0.48 -48.20
C PRO A 192 5.38 -1.84 -47.83
N VAL A 193 4.11 -1.84 -47.43
CA VAL A 193 3.40 -3.07 -46.98
C VAL A 193 3.38 -4.15 -48.07
N GLU A 194 3.49 -3.74 -49.34
CA GLU A 194 3.54 -4.60 -50.52
C GLU A 194 4.80 -5.46 -50.60
N ASP A 195 5.90 -4.98 -50.00
CA ASP A 195 7.19 -5.68 -50.00
C ASP A 195 7.32 -6.67 -48.84
N LEU A 196 6.38 -6.71 -47.90
CA LEU A 196 6.45 -7.54 -46.69
C LEU A 196 5.75 -8.89 -46.88
N GLU A 197 6.27 -9.93 -46.23
CA GLU A 197 5.61 -11.23 -46.19
C GLU A 197 4.23 -11.09 -45.51
N PRO A 198 3.13 -11.45 -46.21
CA PRO A 198 1.79 -11.06 -45.79
C PRO A 198 1.34 -11.73 -44.49
N VAL A 199 1.73 -12.98 -44.24
CA VAL A 199 1.33 -13.73 -43.04
C VAL A 199 2.03 -13.17 -41.81
N ALA A 200 3.32 -12.85 -41.91
CA ALA A 200 4.12 -12.24 -40.88
C ALA A 200 3.62 -10.83 -40.56
N ALA A 201 3.33 -10.02 -41.59
CA ALA A 201 2.81 -8.66 -41.42
C ALA A 201 1.43 -8.64 -40.73
N VAL A 202 0.50 -9.51 -41.14
CA VAL A 202 -0.82 -9.63 -40.50
C VAL A 202 -0.69 -10.17 -39.07
N SER A 203 0.17 -11.17 -38.86
CA SER A 203 0.44 -11.74 -37.53
C SER A 203 0.99 -10.69 -36.56
N LEU A 204 1.94 -9.85 -36.99
CA LEU A 204 2.47 -8.74 -36.20
C LEU A 204 1.38 -7.74 -35.82
N ARG A 205 0.56 -7.29 -36.78
CA ARG A 205 -0.54 -6.34 -36.50
C ARG A 205 -1.54 -6.92 -35.51
N ARG A 206 -1.92 -8.19 -35.68
CA ARG A 206 -2.82 -8.90 -34.76
C ARG A 206 -2.18 -9.05 -33.38
N PHE A 207 -0.90 -9.35 -33.31
CA PHE A 207 -0.13 -9.47 -32.08
C PHE A 207 -0.15 -8.16 -31.27
N VAL A 208 0.25 -7.04 -31.88
CA VAL A 208 0.26 -5.72 -31.23
C VAL A 208 -1.15 -5.35 -30.74
N ARG A 209 -2.18 -5.55 -31.55
CA ARG A 209 -3.56 -5.24 -31.17
C ARG A 209 -4.06 -6.10 -30.00
N ALA A 210 -3.71 -7.38 -29.96
CA ALA A 210 -4.18 -8.30 -28.92
C ALA A 210 -3.40 -8.16 -27.59
N HIS A 211 -2.12 -7.81 -27.66
CA HIS A 211 -1.19 -7.88 -26.53
C HIS A 211 -0.73 -6.51 -26.00
N SER A 212 -1.10 -5.40 -26.65
CA SER A 212 -0.83 -4.04 -26.13
C SER A 212 -1.65 -3.65 -24.90
N VAL A 213 -2.67 -4.45 -24.58
CA VAL A 213 -3.69 -4.14 -23.59
C VAL A 213 -3.96 -5.37 -22.73
N VAL A 214 -4.05 -5.17 -21.41
CA VAL A 214 -4.38 -6.18 -20.42
C VAL A 214 -5.75 -5.88 -19.83
N LYS A 215 -6.63 -6.89 -19.86
CA LYS A 215 -7.99 -6.80 -19.33
C LYS A 215 -8.05 -7.21 -17.86
N ASP A 216 -9.14 -6.81 -17.21
CA ASP A 216 -9.51 -7.18 -15.84
C ASP A 216 -8.41 -6.84 -14.83
N LEU A 217 -7.85 -5.63 -14.95
CA LEU A 217 -6.87 -5.10 -14.01
C LEU A 217 -7.54 -4.15 -13.03
N PRO A 218 -7.15 -4.17 -11.73
CA PRO A 218 -7.64 -3.20 -10.76
C PRO A 218 -7.38 -1.76 -11.22
N THR A 219 -8.46 -1.01 -11.40
CA THR A 219 -8.42 0.41 -11.76
C THR A 219 -8.75 1.22 -10.53
N ALA A 220 -7.82 2.11 -10.15
CA ALA A 220 -7.96 2.97 -9.00
C ALA A 220 -8.02 4.44 -9.43
N VAL A 221 -8.76 5.23 -8.66
CA VAL A 221 -8.90 6.68 -8.80
C VAL A 221 -8.28 7.35 -7.59
N SER A 222 -7.53 8.42 -7.79
CA SER A 222 -7.00 9.24 -6.70
C SER A 222 -8.08 10.19 -6.19
N LEU A 223 -8.54 10.01 -4.95
CA LEU A 223 -9.55 10.90 -4.34
C LEU A 223 -9.03 12.33 -4.23
N ARG A 224 -7.73 12.50 -3.92
CA ARG A 224 -7.09 13.82 -3.81
C ARG A 224 -7.01 14.58 -5.13
N GLY A 225 -7.17 13.90 -6.27
CA GLY A 225 -7.22 14.53 -7.58
C GLY A 225 -8.47 15.39 -7.80
N PHE A 226 -9.47 15.27 -6.93
CA PHE A 226 -10.82 15.81 -7.12
C PHE A 226 -11.39 16.39 -5.81
N ALA A 227 -12.03 17.56 -5.90
CA ALA A 227 -12.73 18.15 -4.76
C ALA A 227 -14.06 17.43 -4.46
N ALA A 228 -14.70 16.90 -5.50
CA ALA A 228 -15.93 16.13 -5.41
C ALA A 228 -15.95 15.01 -6.46
N MET A 229 -16.60 13.91 -6.15
CA MET A 229 -16.95 12.87 -7.09
C MET A 229 -18.47 12.66 -7.07
N SER A 230 -19.13 12.97 -8.19
CA SER A 230 -20.55 12.65 -8.37
C SER A 230 -20.66 11.23 -8.90
N ILE A 231 -21.49 10.41 -8.27
CA ILE A 231 -21.73 9.03 -8.64
C ILE A 231 -23.19 8.89 -9.02
N GLU A 232 -23.44 8.96 -10.32
CA GLU A 232 -24.76 8.90 -10.94
C GLU A 232 -25.07 7.46 -11.35
N GLY A 233 -26.34 7.06 -11.33
CA GLY A 233 -26.77 5.72 -11.71
C GLY A 233 -27.83 5.13 -10.78
N GLN A 234 -27.98 3.80 -10.81
CA GLN A 234 -28.88 3.12 -9.88
C GLN A 234 -28.33 3.24 -8.45
N ARG A 235 -29.19 3.67 -7.50
CA ARG A 235 -28.78 3.97 -6.12
C ARG A 235 -28.07 2.81 -5.44
N ASP A 236 -28.57 1.58 -5.62
CA ASP A 236 -27.97 0.40 -4.99
C ASP A 236 -26.55 0.12 -5.50
N SER A 237 -26.33 0.23 -6.80
CA SER A 237 -25.00 0.05 -7.43
C SER A 237 -24.03 1.15 -7.02
N ALA A 238 -24.50 2.41 -6.98
CA ALA A 238 -23.70 3.55 -6.55
C ALA A 238 -23.27 3.42 -5.08
N ARG A 239 -24.19 3.04 -4.18
CA ARG A 239 -23.89 2.76 -2.77
C ARG A 239 -22.96 1.57 -2.59
N ALA A 240 -23.17 0.49 -3.36
CA ALA A 240 -22.29 -0.67 -3.31
C ALA A 240 -20.84 -0.34 -3.72
N LEU A 241 -20.68 0.53 -4.73
CA LEU A 241 -19.38 1.06 -5.13
C LEU A 241 -18.77 1.93 -4.03
N VAL A 242 -19.52 2.88 -3.46
CA VAL A 242 -19.00 3.75 -2.39
C VAL A 242 -18.62 2.94 -1.15
N ARG A 243 -19.41 1.93 -0.76
CA ARG A 243 -19.03 1.00 0.32
C ARG A 243 -17.70 0.31 0.03
N SER A 244 -17.53 -0.23 -1.17
CA SER A 244 -16.27 -0.84 -1.62
C SER A 244 -15.10 0.15 -1.51
N MET A 245 -15.31 1.38 -1.98
CA MET A 245 -14.33 2.46 -1.92
C MET A 245 -13.92 2.81 -0.49
N LEU A 246 -14.89 2.96 0.43
CA LEU A 246 -14.63 3.26 1.84
C LEU A 246 -13.91 2.12 2.54
N MET A 247 -14.31 0.86 2.28
CA MET A 247 -13.61 -0.31 2.82
C MET A 247 -12.15 -0.33 2.39
N GLN A 248 -11.88 -0.11 1.10
CA GLN A 248 -10.53 -0.04 0.54
C GLN A 248 -9.73 1.06 1.25
N LEU A 249 -10.29 2.27 1.33
CA LEU A 249 -9.63 3.42 1.92
C LEU A 249 -9.28 3.18 3.40
N CYS A 250 -10.24 2.69 4.19
CA CYS A 250 -10.08 2.44 5.63
C CYS A 250 -9.15 1.25 5.95
N THR A 251 -8.95 0.34 4.99
CA THR A 251 -8.00 -0.78 5.14
C THR A 251 -6.56 -0.28 5.06
N PHE A 252 -6.28 0.62 4.10
CA PHE A 252 -4.90 1.03 3.76
C PHE A 252 -4.44 2.33 4.40
N HIS A 253 -5.35 3.14 4.96
CA HIS A 253 -5.03 4.38 5.66
C HIS A 253 -5.59 4.34 7.06
N GLY A 254 -4.86 4.83 8.07
CA GLY A 254 -5.37 4.91 9.43
C GLY A 254 -6.22 6.15 9.70
N PRO A 255 -6.96 6.16 10.82
CA PRO A 255 -7.88 7.25 11.19
C PRO A 255 -7.18 8.60 11.46
N ASP A 256 -5.87 8.60 11.68
CA ASP A 256 -5.00 9.78 11.79
C ASP A 256 -4.67 10.43 10.45
N THR A 257 -4.74 9.67 9.35
CA THR A 257 -4.44 10.16 7.99
C THR A 257 -5.70 10.40 7.17
N VAL A 258 -6.75 9.62 7.40
CA VAL A 258 -8.02 9.70 6.67
C VAL A 258 -9.17 9.62 7.66
N GLN A 259 -10.13 10.51 7.49
CA GLN A 259 -11.39 10.54 8.24
C GLN A 259 -12.57 10.40 7.29
N VAL A 260 -13.66 9.82 7.78
CA VAL A 260 -14.88 9.61 7.01
C VAL A 260 -16.05 10.22 7.76
N ALA A 261 -16.77 11.12 7.10
CA ALA A 261 -18.03 11.66 7.58
C ALA A 261 -19.16 11.26 6.62
N VAL A 262 -20.34 10.96 7.15
CA VAL A 262 -21.51 10.57 6.35
C VAL A 262 -22.68 11.49 6.69
N VAL A 263 -23.30 12.06 5.67
CA VAL A 263 -24.58 12.75 5.76
C VAL A 263 -25.62 11.85 5.08
N CYS A 264 -26.58 11.37 5.87
CA CYS A 264 -27.63 10.48 5.40
C CYS A 264 -28.97 10.84 6.05
N GLY A 265 -30.06 10.65 5.32
CA GLY A 265 -31.41 10.84 5.85
C GLY A 265 -31.93 9.60 6.57
N PRO A 266 -33.10 9.69 7.22
CA PRO A 266 -33.74 8.54 7.86
C PRO A 266 -33.98 7.36 6.90
N ASP A 267 -34.25 7.65 5.63
CA ASP A 267 -34.49 6.63 4.60
C ASP A 267 -33.22 5.91 4.12
N THR A 268 -32.03 6.49 4.38
CA THR A 268 -30.74 5.97 3.91
C THR A 268 -29.81 5.54 5.04
N GLU A 269 -30.15 5.84 6.30
CA GLU A 269 -29.35 5.49 7.48
C GLU A 269 -29.03 3.99 7.56
N ALA A 270 -30.00 3.12 7.23
CA ALA A 270 -29.82 1.66 7.26
C ALA A 270 -28.70 1.18 6.31
N GLU A 271 -28.46 1.87 5.19
CA GLU A 271 -27.40 1.53 4.23
C GLU A 271 -25.99 1.87 4.77
N TRP A 272 -25.92 2.80 5.73
CA TRP A 272 -24.69 3.34 6.30
C TRP A 272 -24.47 2.96 7.77
N GLU A 273 -25.38 2.21 8.40
CA GLU A 273 -25.30 1.78 9.80
C GLU A 273 -23.95 1.12 10.13
N TRP A 274 -23.36 0.42 9.16
CA TRP A 274 -22.07 -0.27 9.32
C TRP A 274 -20.87 0.64 9.59
N VAL A 275 -20.97 1.90 9.18
CA VAL A 275 -19.92 2.91 9.32
C VAL A 275 -19.65 3.21 10.80
N LYS A 276 -20.62 2.97 11.70
CA LYS A 276 -20.49 3.18 13.15
C LYS A 276 -19.37 2.38 13.82
N TRP A 277 -18.91 1.30 13.18
CA TRP A 277 -17.82 0.46 13.67
C TRP A 277 -16.44 0.97 13.24
N LEU A 278 -16.36 1.84 12.22
CA LEU A 278 -15.08 2.30 11.69
C LEU A 278 -14.41 3.29 12.66
N PRO A 279 -13.10 3.12 12.96
CA PRO A 279 -12.37 4.10 13.76
C PRO A 279 -12.20 5.44 13.03
N HIS A 280 -12.29 5.45 11.70
CA HIS A 280 -12.18 6.63 10.83
C HIS A 280 -13.34 7.63 10.96
N VAL A 281 -14.44 7.21 11.58
CA VAL A 281 -15.67 8.00 11.71
C VAL A 281 -15.76 8.63 13.11
N GLN A 282 -14.75 8.43 13.95
CA GLN A 282 -14.72 9.02 15.28
C GLN A 282 -14.39 10.51 15.18
N HIS A 283 -15.22 11.32 15.81
CA HIS A 283 -14.98 12.75 15.93
C HIS A 283 -13.72 12.98 16.80
N PRO A 284 -12.81 13.88 16.39
CA PRO A 284 -11.57 14.14 17.13
C PRO A 284 -11.80 14.73 18.53
N GLU A 285 -12.75 15.66 18.66
CA GLU A 285 -12.97 16.43 19.91
C GLU A 285 -14.26 16.08 20.67
N SER A 286 -15.37 15.83 19.96
CA SER A 286 -16.68 15.53 20.55
C SER A 286 -16.78 14.09 21.09
N GLN A 287 -17.42 13.95 22.25
CA GLN A 287 -17.73 12.68 22.91
C GLN A 287 -19.23 12.58 23.23
N ASP A 288 -19.78 11.38 23.08
CA ASP A 288 -21.13 11.01 23.47
C ASP A 288 -21.09 10.06 24.70
N GLY A 289 -22.27 9.65 25.19
CA GLY A 289 -22.37 8.74 26.35
C GLY A 289 -21.76 7.35 26.13
N ALA A 290 -21.37 6.99 24.90
CA ALA A 290 -20.78 5.72 24.51
C ALA A 290 -19.33 5.83 24.03
N GLY A 291 -18.70 7.01 24.12
CA GLY A 291 -17.30 7.25 23.73
C GLY A 291 -17.15 8.47 22.82
N THR A 292 -16.24 8.39 21.83
CA THR A 292 -16.12 9.45 20.82
C THR A 292 -17.37 9.49 19.94
N SER A 293 -17.93 10.68 19.75
CA SER A 293 -19.08 10.89 18.87
C SER A 293 -18.76 10.41 17.45
N ARG A 294 -19.77 9.90 16.74
CA ARG A 294 -19.62 9.41 15.36
C ARG A 294 -19.93 10.55 14.40
N MET A 295 -19.12 10.70 13.36
CA MET A 295 -19.32 11.65 12.27
C MET A 295 -20.37 11.13 11.27
N VAL A 296 -21.56 10.85 11.78
CA VAL A 296 -22.75 10.49 11.00
C VAL A 296 -23.82 11.52 11.34
N PHE A 297 -24.30 12.24 10.34
CA PHE A 297 -25.15 13.41 10.51
C PHE A 297 -26.45 13.26 9.72
N GLY A 298 -27.57 13.75 10.28
CA GLY A 298 -28.87 13.71 9.62
C GLY A 298 -29.08 14.85 8.61
N SER A 299 -28.25 15.89 8.71
CA SER A 299 -28.31 17.07 7.86
C SER A 299 -26.92 17.62 7.54
N TYR A 300 -26.80 18.35 6.43
CA TYR A 300 -25.56 19.03 6.09
C TYR A 300 -25.23 20.16 7.08
N LEU A 301 -26.25 20.87 7.58
CA LEU A 301 -26.08 21.94 8.56
C LEU A 301 -25.49 21.42 9.88
N GLU A 302 -25.87 20.23 10.32
CA GLU A 302 -25.32 19.57 11.51
C GLU A 302 -23.83 19.21 11.32
N PHE A 303 -23.49 18.70 10.14
CA PHE A 303 -22.09 18.46 9.74
C PHE A 303 -21.27 19.75 9.76
N GLU A 304 -21.78 20.82 9.15
CA GLU A 304 -21.13 22.12 9.09
C GLU A 304 -20.99 22.74 10.49
N SER A 305 -21.99 22.61 11.36
CA SER A 305 -21.93 23.10 12.73
C SER A 305 -20.88 22.35 13.57
N SER A 306 -20.66 21.07 13.27
CA SER A 306 -19.72 20.20 14.00
C SER A 306 -18.27 20.37 13.55
N LEU A 307 -18.02 20.41 12.23
CA LEU A 307 -16.67 20.43 11.66
C LEU A 307 -16.30 21.77 11.00
N GLY A 308 -17.22 22.73 10.90
CA GLY A 308 -17.05 23.96 10.14
C GLY A 308 -15.86 24.81 10.57
N GLU A 309 -15.59 24.92 11.87
CA GLU A 309 -14.42 25.66 12.37
C GLU A 309 -13.11 25.02 11.89
N THR A 310 -12.98 23.69 12.03
CA THR A 310 -11.80 22.94 11.56
C THR A 310 -11.64 23.01 10.03
N LEU A 311 -12.75 22.99 9.29
CA LEU A 311 -12.74 23.07 7.83
C LEU A 311 -12.45 24.48 7.31
N SER A 312 -12.87 25.52 8.03
CA SER A 312 -12.66 26.92 7.65
C SER A 312 -11.18 27.31 7.65
N MET A 313 -10.36 26.63 8.45
CA MET A 313 -8.91 26.82 8.53
C MET A 313 -8.14 26.19 7.36
N ARG A 314 -8.80 25.41 6.51
CA ARG A 314 -8.16 24.73 5.38
C ARG A 314 -8.05 25.65 4.17
N ALA A 315 -6.97 25.49 3.41
CA ALA A 315 -6.80 26.17 2.13
C ALA A 315 -7.85 25.71 1.11
N ARG A 316 -8.03 26.47 0.03
CA ARG A 316 -8.89 26.08 -1.10
C ARG A 316 -8.26 24.92 -1.88
N PHE A 317 -9.10 24.09 -2.47
CA PHE A 317 -8.64 22.95 -3.26
C PHE A 317 -7.86 23.40 -4.51
N ALA A 318 -6.68 22.82 -4.68
CA ALA A 318 -5.89 22.93 -5.91
C ALA A 318 -5.37 21.54 -6.31
N ARG A 319 -5.45 21.23 -7.61
CA ARG A 319 -4.97 19.95 -8.15
C ARG A 319 -3.47 19.82 -7.92
N ASN A 320 -3.02 18.60 -7.60
CA ASN A 320 -1.61 18.23 -7.40
C ASN A 320 -0.92 18.91 -6.21
N THR A 321 -1.67 19.52 -5.29
CA THR A 321 -1.10 20.02 -4.03
C THR A 321 -0.59 18.83 -3.21
N PRO A 322 0.64 18.85 -2.66
CA PRO A 322 1.13 17.80 -1.78
C PRO A 322 0.24 17.70 -0.53
N ALA A 323 0.18 16.53 0.09
CA ALA A 323 -0.65 16.38 1.29
C ALA A 323 0.00 17.09 2.48
N SER A 324 -0.81 17.83 3.22
CA SER A 324 -0.38 18.56 4.41
C SER A 324 -0.18 17.59 5.57
N ALA A 325 1.03 17.58 6.15
CA ALA A 325 1.32 16.77 7.33
C ALA A 325 0.44 17.20 8.52
N GLY A 326 -0.06 16.24 9.28
CA GLY A 326 -0.92 16.49 10.44
C GLY A 326 -2.37 16.87 10.12
N VAL A 327 -2.74 17.04 8.84
CA VAL A 327 -4.12 17.30 8.42
C VAL A 327 -4.71 16.03 7.81
N PRO A 328 -5.65 15.35 8.48
CA PRO A 328 -6.29 14.17 7.91
C PRO A 328 -7.14 14.55 6.69
N HIS A 329 -7.07 13.71 5.66
CA HIS A 329 -7.93 13.82 4.49
C HIS A 329 -9.35 13.39 4.87
N LEU A 330 -10.31 14.29 4.75
CA LEU A 330 -11.71 14.04 5.07
C LEU A 330 -12.46 13.60 3.82
N VAL A 331 -13.06 12.42 3.88
CA VAL A 331 -14.00 11.94 2.85
C VAL A 331 -15.41 12.15 3.37
N LEU A 332 -16.16 13.04 2.74
CA LEU A 332 -17.55 13.33 3.07
C LEU A 332 -18.48 12.57 2.11
N VAL A 333 -19.26 11.62 2.62
CA VAL A 333 -20.29 10.93 1.82
C VAL A 333 -21.62 11.63 2.01
N VAL A 334 -22.30 11.96 0.92
CA VAL A 334 -23.62 12.60 0.94
C VAL A 334 -24.62 11.72 0.18
N ASP A 335 -25.55 11.10 0.91
CA ASP A 335 -26.59 10.21 0.38
C ASP A 335 -27.96 10.58 0.98
N GLY A 336 -28.45 11.75 0.59
CA GLY A 336 -29.71 12.32 1.07
C GLY A 336 -29.57 13.12 2.37
N GLY A 337 -30.62 13.12 3.19
CA GLY A 337 -30.71 13.96 4.39
C GLY A 337 -31.27 15.36 4.10
N LEU A 338 -31.31 16.20 5.13
CA LEU A 338 -31.67 17.62 4.96
C LEU A 338 -30.45 18.37 4.43
N LEU A 339 -30.51 18.72 3.15
CA LEU A 339 -29.45 19.41 2.41
C LEU A 339 -29.69 20.94 2.33
N GLU A 340 -30.70 21.44 3.03
CA GLU A 340 -31.01 22.87 3.11
C GLU A 340 -29.92 23.58 3.92
N GLY A 341 -29.14 24.43 3.24
CA GLY A 341 -28.05 25.20 3.80
C GLY A 341 -27.27 25.92 2.71
N ASP A 342 -26.64 27.04 3.04
CA ASP A 342 -25.69 27.68 2.13
C ASP A 342 -24.44 26.79 2.06
N THR A 343 -24.06 26.30 0.89
CA THR A 343 -22.90 25.40 0.70
C THR A 343 -21.56 26.12 0.86
N GLY A 344 -21.51 27.24 1.59
CA GLY A 344 -20.43 28.22 1.62
C GLY A 344 -19.04 27.63 1.89
N LEU A 345 -18.93 26.65 2.79
CA LEU A 345 -17.67 25.93 3.04
C LEU A 345 -17.22 25.11 1.82
N LEU A 346 -18.12 24.33 1.24
CA LEU A 346 -17.89 23.47 0.07
C LEU A 346 -18.19 24.17 -1.27
N SER A 347 -18.05 25.51 -1.32
CA SER A 347 -18.22 26.37 -2.50
C SER A 347 -17.67 25.78 -3.81
N GLU A 348 -17.96 26.40 -4.96
CA GLU A 348 -17.46 25.99 -6.30
C GLU A 348 -15.93 25.72 -6.37
N SER A 349 -15.15 26.23 -5.43
CA SER A 349 -13.71 26.03 -5.34
C SER A 349 -13.25 24.75 -4.60
N GLY A 350 -14.07 24.19 -3.70
CA GLY A 350 -13.68 23.08 -2.82
C GLY A 350 -12.65 23.45 -1.74
N LEU A 351 -12.36 22.49 -0.84
CA LEU A 351 -11.37 22.64 0.25
C LEU A 351 -10.22 21.64 0.07
N ASP A 352 -9.02 22.03 0.47
CA ASP A 352 -7.88 21.12 0.49
C ASP A 352 -8.10 20.00 1.50
N SER A 353 -7.61 18.81 1.14
CA SER A 353 -7.72 17.61 1.97
C SER A 353 -9.18 17.23 2.32
N VAL A 354 -10.15 17.66 1.52
CA VAL A 354 -11.56 17.24 1.60
C VAL A 354 -11.99 16.72 0.22
N THR A 355 -12.60 15.54 0.19
CA THR A 355 -13.23 15.00 -1.02
C THR A 355 -14.67 14.62 -0.72
N VAL A 356 -15.61 15.18 -1.48
CA VAL A 356 -17.04 14.88 -1.35
C VAL A 356 -17.40 13.72 -2.28
N LEU A 357 -18.01 12.65 -1.77
CA LEU A 357 -18.63 11.59 -2.53
C LEU A 357 -20.14 11.84 -2.57
N ASP A 358 -20.62 12.34 -3.70
CA ASP A 358 -22.00 12.79 -3.90
C ASP A 358 -22.83 11.73 -4.62
N LEU A 359 -23.84 11.18 -3.91
CA LEU A 359 -24.76 10.16 -4.41
C LEU A 359 -26.16 10.73 -4.73
N CYS A 360 -26.44 11.98 -4.34
CA CYS A 360 -27.78 12.58 -4.44
C CYS A 360 -27.82 13.89 -5.21
N GLY A 361 -26.71 14.31 -5.82
CA GLY A 361 -26.62 15.56 -6.59
C GLY A 361 -26.59 16.80 -5.69
N PHE A 362 -25.95 16.69 -4.53
CA PHE A 362 -25.75 17.79 -3.58
C PHE A 362 -24.86 18.90 -4.12
N CYS A 363 -23.76 18.55 -4.82
CA CYS A 363 -22.74 19.51 -5.27
C CYS A 363 -22.38 19.38 -6.76
N PRO A 364 -23.36 19.40 -7.69
CA PRO A 364 -23.14 19.10 -9.10
C PRO A 364 -22.18 20.08 -9.79
N ARG A 365 -22.18 21.35 -9.37
CA ARG A 365 -21.26 22.38 -9.91
C ARG A 365 -19.81 22.10 -9.53
N LEU A 366 -19.56 21.72 -8.28
CA LEU A 366 -18.21 21.37 -7.80
C LEU A 366 -17.70 20.13 -8.53
N ALA A 367 -18.55 19.11 -8.67
CA ALA A 367 -18.23 17.90 -9.41
C ALA A 367 -17.91 18.18 -10.89
N ALA A 368 -18.63 19.11 -11.53
CA ALA A 368 -18.38 19.51 -12.91
C ALA A 368 -17.10 20.36 -13.08
N ALA A 369 -16.83 21.29 -12.16
CA ALA A 369 -15.72 22.24 -12.28
C ALA A 369 -14.37 21.65 -11.83
N ARG A 370 -14.36 20.94 -10.69
CA ARG A 370 -13.12 20.46 -10.03
C ARG A 370 -13.20 19.00 -9.58
N GLY A 371 -14.20 18.27 -10.06
CA GLY A 371 -14.47 16.91 -9.66
C GLY A 371 -14.35 15.88 -10.78
N LEU A 372 -14.86 14.68 -10.46
CA LEU A 372 -15.04 13.56 -11.38
C LEU A 372 -16.52 13.17 -11.35
N ARG A 373 -17.13 12.98 -12.52
CA ARG A 373 -18.50 12.46 -12.61
C ARG A 373 -18.46 11.05 -13.15
N LEU A 374 -18.95 10.11 -12.37
CA LEU A 374 -19.01 8.70 -12.68
C LEU A 374 -20.46 8.29 -12.92
N VAL A 375 -20.68 7.48 -13.94
CA VAL A 375 -21.98 6.84 -14.23
C VAL A 375 -21.82 5.35 -13.98
N VAL A 376 -22.58 4.82 -13.03
CA VAL A 376 -22.50 3.43 -12.56
C VAL A 376 -23.74 2.67 -13.03
N GLY A 377 -23.53 1.72 -13.93
CA GLY A 377 -24.50 0.68 -14.28
C GLY A 377 -24.32 -0.58 -13.43
N SER A 378 -25.05 -1.65 -13.76
CA SER A 378 -24.87 -2.96 -13.12
C SER A 378 -23.51 -3.57 -13.44
N ASP A 379 -23.08 -3.48 -14.70
CA ASP A 379 -21.88 -4.20 -15.19
C ASP A 379 -20.77 -3.27 -15.68
N GLN A 380 -21.02 -1.96 -15.77
CA GLN A 380 -20.08 -1.01 -16.34
C GLN A 380 -20.08 0.30 -15.54
N ILE A 381 -18.89 0.88 -15.39
CA ILE A 381 -18.68 2.22 -14.88
C ILE A 381 -17.99 3.06 -15.95
N GLY A 382 -18.52 4.27 -16.14
CA GLY A 382 -17.98 5.24 -17.07
C GLY A 382 -17.75 6.60 -16.42
N ALA A 383 -16.86 7.39 -17.02
CA ALA A 383 -16.63 8.77 -16.63
C ALA A 383 -17.32 9.71 -17.63
N VAL A 384 -17.95 10.77 -17.13
CA VAL A 384 -18.57 11.79 -17.99
C VAL A 384 -17.49 12.75 -18.48
N SER A 385 -17.21 12.73 -19.78
CA SER A 385 -16.34 13.67 -20.47
C SER A 385 -17.14 14.69 -21.29
N SER A 386 -16.46 15.61 -21.99
CA SER A 386 -17.10 16.51 -22.96
C SER A 386 -17.66 15.78 -24.18
N ALA A 387 -17.12 14.59 -24.51
CA ALA A 387 -17.55 13.77 -25.64
C ALA A 387 -18.70 12.80 -25.28
N GLY A 388 -19.11 12.76 -24.00
CA GLY A 388 -20.13 11.84 -23.49
C GLY A 388 -19.59 10.94 -22.38
N VAL A 389 -20.28 9.83 -22.12
CA VAL A 389 -19.89 8.85 -21.10
C VAL A 389 -18.90 7.84 -21.70
N GLU A 390 -17.70 7.79 -21.15
CA GLU A 390 -16.65 6.83 -21.55
C GLU A 390 -16.56 5.70 -20.53
N ASN A 391 -17.00 4.50 -20.92
CA ASN A 391 -16.91 3.30 -20.07
C ASN A 391 -15.47 2.78 -20.01
N PHE A 392 -14.97 2.52 -18.80
CA PHE A 392 -13.57 2.13 -18.60
C PHE A 392 -13.36 0.90 -17.72
N ALA A 393 -14.36 0.50 -16.93
CA ALA A 393 -14.26 -0.65 -16.03
C ALA A 393 -15.62 -1.30 -15.73
N THR A 394 -15.57 -2.50 -15.15
CA THR A 394 -16.67 -3.13 -14.43
C THR A 394 -16.60 -2.68 -12.97
N PRO A 395 -17.66 -2.10 -12.38
CA PRO A 395 -17.62 -1.53 -11.04
C PRO A 395 -17.42 -2.61 -9.99
N ASP A 396 -16.64 -2.30 -8.96
CA ASP A 396 -16.62 -3.11 -7.75
C ASP A 396 -17.90 -2.86 -6.94
N ALA A 397 -18.39 -3.89 -6.26
CA ALA A 397 -19.58 -3.81 -5.41
C ALA A 397 -19.34 -4.48 -4.05
N ALA A 398 -19.74 -3.80 -2.98
CA ALA A 398 -19.77 -4.37 -1.63
C ALA A 398 -21.19 -4.37 -1.07
N THR A 399 -21.61 -5.53 -0.54
CA THR A 399 -22.88 -5.65 0.19
C THR A 399 -22.77 -5.01 1.57
N THR A 400 -23.92 -4.65 2.16
CA THR A 400 -24.00 -4.13 3.53
C THR A 400 -23.46 -5.14 4.56
N SER A 401 -23.72 -6.44 4.36
CA SER A 401 -23.25 -7.52 5.24
C SER A 401 -21.72 -7.68 5.24
N LEU A 402 -21.09 -7.57 4.06
CA LEU A 402 -19.64 -7.60 3.93
C LEU A 402 -19.02 -6.37 4.61
N ALA A 403 -19.59 -5.19 4.36
CA ALA A 403 -19.13 -3.94 4.96
C ALA A 403 -19.26 -3.93 6.50
N GLN A 404 -20.35 -4.48 7.03
CA GLN A 404 -20.54 -4.70 8.47
C GLN A 404 -19.51 -5.65 9.07
N SER A 405 -19.22 -6.77 8.40
CA SER A 405 -18.20 -7.73 8.85
C SER A 405 -16.81 -7.09 8.86
N PHE A 406 -16.48 -6.33 7.81
CA PHE A 406 -15.27 -5.52 7.74
C PHE A 406 -15.19 -4.49 8.87
N GLY A 407 -16.24 -3.69 9.07
CA GLY A 407 -16.30 -2.65 10.09
C GLY A 407 -16.05 -3.22 11.48
N ARG A 408 -16.72 -4.32 11.83
CA ARG A 408 -16.51 -5.01 13.12
C ARG A 408 -15.09 -5.55 13.29
N ARG A 409 -14.45 -5.99 12.21
CA ARG A 409 -13.08 -6.52 12.25
C ARG A 409 -12.04 -5.42 12.49
N ILE A 410 -12.25 -4.23 11.93
CA ILE A 410 -11.33 -3.10 12.10
C ILE A 410 -11.61 -2.26 13.37
N ALA A 411 -12.83 -2.33 13.90
CA ALA A 411 -13.30 -1.57 15.07
C ALA A 411 -12.39 -1.58 16.30
N PRO A 412 -11.71 -2.68 16.67
CA PRO A 412 -10.85 -2.68 17.85
C PRO A 412 -9.62 -1.78 17.69
N PHE A 413 -9.14 -1.55 16.47
CA PHE A 413 -7.84 -0.90 16.26
C PHE A 413 -7.91 0.62 16.39
N ARG A 414 -6.89 1.22 16.99
CA ARG A 414 -6.67 2.68 17.02
C ARG A 414 -5.28 3.01 16.54
N ALA A 415 -5.14 4.07 15.75
CA ALA A 415 -3.82 4.56 15.35
C ALA A 415 -3.06 5.01 16.60
N ALA A 416 -1.78 4.65 16.68
CA ALA A 416 -0.87 5.34 17.58
C ALA A 416 -0.73 6.78 17.05
N SER A 417 -1.35 7.74 17.75
CA SER A 417 -1.32 9.15 17.35
C SER A 417 0.11 9.63 17.17
N GLN A 418 0.42 10.20 16.00
CA GLN A 418 1.67 10.95 15.76
C GLN A 418 1.63 12.35 16.40
N ASN A 419 0.47 12.82 16.88
CA ASN A 419 0.26 14.15 17.45
C ASN A 419 0.21 14.16 18.99
N GLY A 420 0.66 13.08 19.65
CA GLY A 420 1.20 13.20 20.99
C GLY A 420 2.64 13.68 20.86
N VAL A 421 3.02 14.72 21.61
CA VAL A 421 4.43 15.05 21.86
C VAL A 421 5.05 13.87 22.62
N ASP A 422 5.33 12.80 21.89
CA ASP A 422 6.17 11.65 22.21
C ASP A 422 6.88 11.30 20.90
N ALA A 423 7.50 12.31 20.30
CA ALA A 423 8.58 12.11 19.35
C ALA A 423 9.82 11.72 20.14
N THR A 424 10.02 10.42 20.34
CA THR A 424 11.34 9.80 20.46
C THR A 424 11.20 8.47 19.72
N ASP A 425 11.51 8.43 18.43
CA ASP A 425 12.82 8.05 17.91
C ASP A 425 13.49 6.91 18.70
N ASP A 426 13.73 5.83 17.96
CA ASP A 426 14.34 4.56 18.33
C ASP A 426 13.60 3.65 19.32
N ASP A 427 13.19 2.50 18.77
CA ASP A 427 12.82 1.21 19.38
C ASP A 427 13.96 0.59 20.24
N ARG A 428 14.80 1.44 20.85
CA ARG A 428 15.88 1.12 21.78
C ARG A 428 16.08 2.16 22.90
N SER A 429 15.35 3.28 22.94
CA SER A 429 15.59 4.33 23.94
C SER A 429 14.49 4.42 25.03
N LEU A 430 14.91 4.12 26.27
CA LEU A 430 14.31 4.50 27.56
C LEU A 430 12.85 4.07 27.82
N ARG A 431 12.68 2.91 28.50
CA ARG A 431 11.47 2.69 29.31
C ARG A 431 11.33 3.87 30.27
N THR A 432 10.26 4.65 30.17
CA THR A 432 9.98 5.72 31.13
C THR A 432 9.86 5.13 32.52
N TRP A 433 10.24 5.89 33.56
CA TRP A 433 10.21 5.41 34.95
C TRP A 433 8.84 4.86 35.37
N SER A 434 7.76 5.50 34.92
CA SER A 434 6.38 5.04 35.15
C SER A 434 6.10 3.68 34.49
N GLN A 435 6.53 3.50 33.24
CA GLN A 435 6.44 2.22 32.53
C GLN A 435 7.26 1.12 33.21
N MET A 436 8.45 1.44 33.73
CA MET A 436 9.26 0.48 34.49
C MET A 436 8.55 0.02 35.76
N LEU A 437 7.80 0.91 36.42
CA LEU A 437 6.99 0.59 37.59
C LEU A 437 5.65 -0.08 37.28
N GLY A 438 5.28 -0.20 36.00
CA GLY A 438 3.95 -0.66 35.59
C GLY A 438 2.84 0.37 35.86
N ILE A 439 3.20 1.61 36.16
CA ILE A 439 2.29 2.73 36.37
C ILE A 439 2.13 3.39 35.01
N GLY A 440 1.01 3.17 34.33
CA GLY A 440 0.77 3.71 32.99
C GLY A 440 0.88 5.24 32.94
N ASN A 441 -0.24 5.94 33.11
CA ASN A 441 -0.23 7.40 33.20
C ASN A 441 -0.12 7.84 34.67
N VAL A 442 0.94 8.57 35.02
CA VAL A 442 1.18 9.08 36.38
C VAL A 442 0.05 10.00 36.86
N ALA A 443 -0.56 10.79 35.96
CA ALA A 443 -1.68 11.66 36.29
C ALA A 443 -2.95 10.90 36.70
N ARG A 444 -3.02 9.59 36.42
CA ARG A 444 -4.13 8.69 36.78
C ARG A 444 -3.71 7.63 37.80
N PHE A 445 -2.58 7.82 38.49
CA PHE A 445 -2.11 6.86 39.49
C PHE A 445 -3.14 6.70 40.61
N ASN A 446 -3.57 5.46 40.84
CA ASN A 446 -4.48 5.10 41.93
C ASN A 446 -3.72 4.31 43.01
N PRO A 447 -3.54 4.86 44.23
CA PRO A 447 -2.85 4.19 45.32
C PRO A 447 -3.44 2.83 45.73
N GLU A 448 -4.75 2.62 45.60
CA GLU A 448 -5.39 1.34 45.95
C GLU A 448 -4.90 0.19 45.07
N HIS A 449 -4.59 0.48 43.81
CA HIS A 449 -4.04 -0.48 42.86
C HIS A 449 -2.51 -0.55 42.93
N GLY A 450 -1.85 0.59 43.18
CA GLY A 450 -0.39 0.67 43.29
C GLY A 450 0.18 0.01 44.55
N TRP A 451 -0.59 -0.02 45.65
CA TRP A 451 -0.17 -0.52 46.96
C TRP A 451 -0.76 -1.87 47.36
N LEU A 452 -1.18 -2.67 46.38
CA LEU A 452 -1.55 -4.06 46.64
C LEU A 452 -0.40 -4.78 47.39
N PRO A 453 -0.70 -5.64 48.39
CA PRO A 453 0.33 -6.26 49.20
C PRO A 453 1.33 -7.06 48.37
N ARG A 454 2.57 -6.58 48.27
CA ARG A 454 3.68 -7.27 47.59
C ARG A 454 4.32 -8.29 48.54
N GLN A 455 4.48 -9.53 48.09
CA GLN A 455 5.04 -10.63 48.89
C GLN A 455 6.32 -11.20 48.25
N GLY A 456 7.15 -11.85 49.08
CA GLY A 456 8.33 -12.59 48.62
C GLY A 456 9.35 -11.73 47.86
N ARG A 457 9.50 -11.98 46.56
CA ARG A 457 10.54 -11.34 45.72
C ARG A 457 10.27 -9.85 45.46
N ASP A 458 9.02 -9.42 45.43
CA ASP A 458 8.65 -8.07 44.98
C ASP A 458 8.54 -7.04 46.12
N ARG A 459 8.75 -7.49 47.36
CA ARG A 459 8.78 -6.65 48.56
C ARG A 459 10.10 -5.87 48.62
N LEU A 460 10.02 -4.55 48.83
CA LEU A 460 11.16 -3.62 48.89
C LEU A 460 12.06 -3.64 47.64
N ARG A 461 11.47 -3.97 46.49
CA ARG A 461 12.17 -4.10 45.21
C ARG A 461 11.60 -3.12 44.19
N VAL A 462 12.45 -2.27 43.63
CA VAL A 462 12.02 -1.22 42.68
C VAL A 462 13.01 -1.03 41.53
N PRO A 463 12.53 -0.73 40.30
CA PRO A 463 13.38 -0.39 39.18
C PRO A 463 14.04 0.99 39.38
N ILE A 464 15.33 1.06 39.10
CA ILE A 464 16.16 2.28 39.21
C ILE A 464 16.68 2.78 37.86
N GLY A 465 16.59 1.97 36.81
CA GLY A 465 17.07 2.31 35.48
C GLY A 465 16.97 1.16 34.49
N VAL A 466 17.64 1.30 33.35
CA VAL A 466 17.69 0.30 32.27
C VAL A 466 19.13 -0.19 32.11
N GLY A 467 19.33 -1.50 32.03
CA GLY A 467 20.63 -2.13 31.82
C GLY A 467 21.06 -2.10 30.35
N GLN A 468 22.31 -2.51 30.07
CA GLN A 468 22.85 -2.55 28.70
C GLN A 468 22.01 -3.46 27.77
N ASP A 469 21.36 -4.47 28.32
CA ASP A 469 20.50 -5.42 27.60
C ASP A 469 19.06 -4.91 27.41
N GLY A 470 18.74 -3.67 27.80
CA GLY A 470 17.40 -3.07 27.68
C GLY A 470 16.38 -3.54 28.73
N ASN A 471 16.79 -4.41 29.66
CA ASN A 471 15.96 -4.85 30.79
C ASN A 471 16.06 -3.88 31.98
N PRO A 472 14.98 -3.70 32.77
CA PRO A 472 15.02 -2.87 33.97
C PRO A 472 16.05 -3.40 34.97
N VAL A 473 16.87 -2.49 35.50
CA VAL A 473 17.74 -2.76 36.66
C VAL A 473 16.92 -2.46 37.90
N GLU A 474 16.76 -3.47 38.75
CA GLU A 474 15.98 -3.38 39.98
C GLU A 474 16.89 -3.42 41.20
N LEU A 475 16.62 -2.54 42.17
CA LEU A 475 17.27 -2.53 43.47
C LEU A 475 16.37 -3.26 44.48
N ASP A 476 16.90 -4.29 45.12
CA ASP A 476 16.21 -5.08 46.15
C ASP A 476 16.86 -4.83 47.52
N LEU A 477 16.16 -4.10 48.39
CA LEU A 477 16.65 -3.66 49.70
C LEU A 477 16.40 -4.69 50.83
N LYS A 478 15.98 -5.91 50.52
CA LYS A 478 15.82 -6.96 51.54
C LYS A 478 17.17 -7.47 52.03
N GLU A 479 17.15 -8.13 53.18
CA GLU A 479 18.30 -8.84 53.71
C GLU A 479 18.73 -9.99 52.80
N SER A 480 20.03 -10.34 52.81
CA SER A 480 20.56 -11.44 52.01
C SER A 480 19.91 -12.78 52.36
N ALA A 481 19.43 -12.95 53.60
CA ALA A 481 18.65 -14.12 54.02
C ALA A 481 17.32 -14.27 53.27
N GLU A 482 16.77 -13.18 52.72
CA GLU A 482 15.57 -13.17 51.88
C GLU A 482 15.89 -13.02 50.38
N ASN A 483 17.11 -13.35 49.97
CA ASN A 483 17.64 -13.20 48.61
C ASN A 483 17.66 -11.74 48.10
N GLY A 484 17.73 -10.75 49.01
CA GLY A 484 17.92 -9.34 48.66
C GLY A 484 19.39 -8.94 48.51
N MET A 485 19.63 -7.70 48.07
CA MET A 485 20.99 -7.16 47.89
C MET A 485 21.64 -6.70 49.22
N GLY A 486 20.90 -6.76 50.32
CA GLY A 486 21.33 -6.33 51.65
C GLY A 486 20.55 -5.10 52.13
N PRO A 487 20.39 -4.93 53.46
CA PRO A 487 19.57 -3.87 54.03
C PRO A 487 20.22 -2.48 53.95
N HIS A 488 21.52 -2.41 53.64
CA HIS A 488 22.29 -1.17 53.61
C HIS A 488 23.05 -1.04 52.29
N GLY A 489 23.10 0.18 51.75
CA GLY A 489 23.80 0.48 50.50
C GLY A 489 24.58 1.78 50.58
N LEU A 490 25.63 1.88 49.77
CA LEU A 490 26.47 3.08 49.65
C LEU A 490 26.40 3.61 48.21
N CYS A 491 25.93 4.84 48.03
CA CYS A 491 25.90 5.52 46.74
C CYS A 491 26.94 6.65 46.72
N ILE A 492 28.00 6.49 45.92
CA ILE A 492 29.08 7.48 45.77
C ILE A 492 28.94 8.13 44.39
N GLY A 493 28.99 9.46 44.34
CA GLY A 493 28.94 10.21 43.09
C GLY A 493 29.46 11.63 43.26
N ALA A 494 30.28 12.09 42.31
CA ALA A 494 30.73 13.48 42.25
C ALA A 494 29.57 14.44 41.90
N THR A 495 29.74 15.73 42.15
CA THR A 495 28.76 16.74 41.72
C THR A 495 28.52 16.63 40.21
N GLY A 496 27.25 16.55 39.79
CA GLY A 496 26.87 16.36 38.39
C GLY A 496 26.71 14.90 37.95
N SER A 497 27.07 13.90 38.78
CA SER A 497 26.91 12.48 38.42
C SER A 497 25.48 11.94 38.53
N GLY A 498 24.50 12.79 38.86
CA GLY A 498 23.11 12.37 39.04
C GLY A 498 22.77 11.72 40.39
N LYS A 499 23.65 11.75 41.41
CA LYS A 499 23.38 11.12 42.73
C LYS A 499 22.05 11.55 43.34
N SER A 500 21.73 12.85 43.29
CA SER A 500 20.46 13.37 43.82
C SER A 500 19.25 12.85 43.05
N GLU A 501 19.34 12.75 41.72
CA GLU A 501 18.26 12.25 40.88
C GLU A 501 18.04 10.75 41.07
N PHE A 502 19.13 9.99 41.22
CA PHE A 502 19.09 8.58 41.57
C PHE A 502 18.35 8.33 42.89
N LEU A 503 18.69 9.10 43.95
CA LEU A 503 18.02 8.97 45.24
C LEU A 503 16.53 9.35 45.16
N ARG A 504 16.17 10.39 44.39
CA ARG A 504 14.77 10.75 44.13
C ARG A 504 14.02 9.62 43.43
N THR A 505 14.62 9.01 42.42
CA THR A 505 14.05 7.90 41.63
C THR A 505 13.78 6.69 42.52
N LEU A 506 14.74 6.34 43.37
CA LEU A 506 14.62 5.24 44.33
C LEU A 506 13.49 5.50 45.33
N VAL A 507 13.48 6.68 45.96
CA VAL A 507 12.46 7.06 46.95
C VAL A 507 11.07 7.10 46.34
N LEU A 508 10.91 7.70 45.15
CA LEU A 508 9.63 7.72 44.45
C LEU A 508 9.18 6.31 44.08
N GLY A 509 10.09 5.42 43.66
CA GLY A 509 9.76 4.05 43.30
C GLY A 509 9.20 3.28 44.49
N LEU A 510 9.82 3.47 45.66
CA LEU A 510 9.37 2.86 46.91
C LEU A 510 8.00 3.38 47.35
N ILE A 511 7.79 4.70 47.32
CA ILE A 511 6.51 5.34 47.66
C ILE A 511 5.39 4.93 46.70
N ALA A 512 5.67 4.78 45.42
CA ALA A 512 4.67 4.42 44.42
C ALA A 512 4.22 2.96 44.50
N THR A 513 5.01 2.09 45.14
CA THR A 513 4.78 0.63 45.15
C THR A 513 4.48 0.04 46.52
N HIS A 514 4.74 0.79 47.60
CA HIS A 514 4.52 0.35 48.98
C HIS A 514 3.59 1.31 49.69
N SER A 515 2.77 0.81 50.62
CA SER A 515 1.88 1.65 51.42
C SER A 515 2.60 2.25 52.64
N PRO A 516 2.08 3.36 53.20
CA PRO A 516 2.66 3.98 54.40
C PRO A 516 2.64 3.07 55.64
N ASN A 517 1.76 2.07 55.62
CA ASN A 517 1.67 1.06 56.68
C ASN A 517 2.80 0.03 56.57
N ALA A 518 3.34 -0.20 55.36
CA ALA A 518 4.38 -1.18 55.08
C ALA A 518 5.80 -0.60 55.05
N LEU A 519 5.96 0.68 54.70
CA LEU A 519 7.25 1.35 54.58
C LEU A 519 7.20 2.78 55.15
N ASN A 520 8.18 3.13 55.97
CA ASN A 520 8.42 4.52 56.40
C ASN A 520 9.80 4.94 55.92
N LEU A 521 9.95 6.20 55.52
CA LEU A 521 11.22 6.74 55.03
C LEU A 521 11.69 7.90 55.92
N VAL A 522 13.00 7.96 56.16
CA VAL A 522 13.67 9.06 56.85
C VAL A 522 14.70 9.64 55.88
N LEU A 523 14.49 10.87 55.41
CA LEU A 523 15.32 11.50 54.39
C LEU A 523 16.19 12.58 55.04
N ILE A 524 17.52 12.44 54.96
CA ILE A 524 18.48 13.36 55.60
C ILE A 524 19.45 13.91 54.54
N ASP A 525 19.50 15.23 54.36
CA ASP A 525 20.46 15.92 53.48
C ASP A 525 21.35 16.87 54.30
N PHE A 526 22.62 16.50 54.50
CA PHE A 526 23.58 17.23 55.33
C PHE A 526 24.14 18.50 54.68
N LYS A 527 23.99 18.70 53.36
CA LYS A 527 24.60 19.82 52.64
C LYS A 527 23.60 20.94 52.32
N GLY A 528 22.38 20.87 52.85
CA GLY A 528 21.31 21.84 52.56
C GLY A 528 20.81 21.76 51.12
N GLY A 529 20.93 20.60 50.47
CA GLY A 529 20.52 20.40 49.09
C GLY A 529 19.02 20.29 48.91
N ALA A 530 18.52 20.73 47.76
CA ALA A 530 17.13 20.58 47.33
C ALA A 530 16.81 19.15 46.82
N THR A 531 17.57 18.14 47.24
CA THR A 531 17.48 16.76 46.72
C THR A 531 16.07 16.22 46.86
N PHE A 532 15.46 16.40 48.04
CA PHE A 532 14.12 15.90 48.34
C PHE A 532 13.04 16.99 48.38
N LEU A 533 13.34 18.20 47.85
CA LEU A 533 12.42 19.32 47.84
C LEU A 533 11.07 18.92 47.22
N GLY A 534 9.98 19.14 47.95
CA GLY A 534 8.62 18.73 47.58
C GLY A 534 8.19 17.36 48.13
N MET A 535 9.08 16.61 48.78
CA MET A 535 8.73 15.32 49.42
C MET A 535 8.45 15.46 50.93
N GLU A 536 8.79 16.60 51.53
CA GLU A 536 8.71 16.86 52.97
C GLU A 536 7.29 17.03 53.54
N CYS A 537 6.29 17.38 52.72
CA CYS A 537 4.93 17.72 53.21
C CYS A 537 3.78 17.02 52.45
N GLN A 538 4.05 16.24 51.39
CA GLN A 538 3.01 15.72 50.49
C GLN A 538 2.80 14.20 50.56
N PHE A 539 3.69 13.45 51.22
CA PHE A 539 3.59 11.98 51.26
C PHE A 539 3.34 11.45 52.67
N MET A 540 2.31 10.61 52.82
CA MET A 540 1.96 9.92 54.08
C MET A 540 3.08 8.97 54.60
N HIS A 541 4.12 8.73 53.80
CA HIS A 541 5.26 7.85 54.09
C HIS A 541 6.42 8.52 54.84
N ALA A 542 6.52 9.86 54.79
CA ALA A 542 7.61 10.61 55.41
C ALA A 542 7.19 11.06 56.80
N LYS A 543 7.82 10.54 57.86
CA LYS A 543 7.41 10.86 59.24
C LYS A 543 8.18 11.97 59.92
N ILE A 544 9.33 12.41 59.42
CA ILE A 544 10.09 13.51 60.07
C ILE A 544 10.96 14.25 59.04
N PRO A 545 10.73 15.54 58.76
CA PRO A 545 11.75 16.40 58.16
C PRO A 545 12.69 16.88 59.27
N ILE A 546 13.81 16.19 59.50
CA ILE A 546 14.87 16.74 60.36
C ILE A 546 15.68 17.73 59.53
N CYS A 547 15.12 18.92 59.31
CA CYS A 547 15.91 20.11 58.98
C CYS A 547 16.61 20.55 60.27
N ALA A 548 17.79 20.00 60.53
CA ALA A 548 18.56 20.32 61.73
C ALA A 548 19.03 21.80 61.72
N ARG A 549 18.22 22.69 62.30
CA ARG A 549 18.70 23.91 62.96
C ARG A 549 18.45 23.75 64.47
N ARG A 550 19.53 23.35 65.18
CA ARG A 550 19.77 23.36 66.65
C ARG A 550 19.04 22.34 67.56
N SER A 551 19.90 21.49 68.17
CA SER A 551 19.89 20.90 69.54
C SER A 551 18.63 20.22 70.10
N ILE A 552 18.66 18.88 70.21
CA ILE A 552 17.81 18.08 71.12
C ILE A 552 18.71 17.05 71.88
N PRO A 553 18.51 16.79 73.19
CA PRO A 553 19.41 15.97 74.01
C PRO A 553 19.30 14.45 73.76
N GLU A 554 20.37 13.71 74.10
CA GLU A 554 20.56 12.27 73.89
C GLU A 554 19.54 11.31 74.54
N SER A 555 18.61 11.80 75.37
CA SER A 555 17.74 10.92 76.18
C SER A 555 16.52 10.35 75.45
N GLN A 556 16.35 10.59 74.14
CA GLN A 556 15.22 10.05 73.35
C GLN A 556 15.61 8.91 72.37
N TRP A 557 16.87 8.49 72.33
CA TRP A 557 17.38 7.57 71.30
C TRP A 557 17.20 6.07 71.57
N THR A 558 16.48 5.66 72.62
CA THR A 558 16.36 4.22 72.96
C THR A 558 14.92 3.79 73.19
N LYS A 559 14.28 3.27 72.13
CA LYS A 559 13.46 2.03 72.14
C LYS A 559 12.73 1.87 70.80
N GLN A 560 13.24 0.98 69.97
CA GLN A 560 12.52 -0.01 69.15
C GLN A 560 13.37 -0.35 67.92
N GLY A 561 13.79 -1.61 67.84
CA GLY A 561 14.47 -2.16 66.66
C GLY A 561 13.56 -2.06 65.45
N LYS A 562 13.90 -1.15 64.54
CA LYS A 562 13.38 -1.07 63.18
C LYS A 562 14.54 -0.72 62.28
N VAL A 563 14.62 -1.43 61.15
CA VAL A 563 15.62 -1.24 60.10
C VAL A 563 15.62 0.21 59.66
N TRP A 564 16.81 0.82 59.64
CA TRP A 564 17.05 2.20 59.21
C TRP A 564 17.55 2.17 57.77
N VAL A 565 16.84 2.86 56.87
CA VAL A 565 17.31 3.25 55.53
C VAL A 565 17.66 4.72 55.57
#